data_AF-A0A7C2BUL5-F1
#
_entry.id   AF-A0A7C2BUL5-F1
#
_cell.length_a   1.000
_cell.length_b   1.000
_cell.length_c   1.000
_cell.angle_alpha   90.00
_cell.angle_beta   90.00
_cell.angle_gamma   90.00
#
_symmetry.space_group_name_H-M   'P 1'
#
loop_
_entity.id
_entity.type
_entity.pdbx_description
1 polymer ?
#
loop_
_entity_poly.entity_id
_entity_poly.type
_entity_poly.pdbx_seq_one_letter_code
_entity_poly.pdbx_strand_id
1 'polypeptide(L)'
;MMDCRAFESLISEYLEGTLSEEAASAFMAHLFSCSACRALVDDVRAAWELCRSLEEVEPSPDLSERLSLILRGAAMSCEAFGELISHYFDGVLTAAEYHLFEAHTRVCARCRQTLDDVAAVTRLLGEIGQMTVPEGLPERILRATSSFQANLRRDRWWRWRRQWAAWRLGWRLALRPPLLPRWAMAMILCLATSGVVLLNLPVGRREVVPRSPIARLFDRVSGMRAEGERMVEHLERWRAHASDFLQVFRIGRRSATSPAPAKKSSP
;
A
#
# COMPACT_ATOMS: atom_id res chain seq x y z
N MET A 1 -9.60 38.78 15.33
CA MET A 1 -8.28 39.20 15.83
C MET A 1 -7.42 37.95 15.85
N MET A 2 -6.28 37.96 15.15
CA MET A 2 -5.43 36.79 14.97
C MET A 2 -4.60 36.52 16.23
N ASP A 3 -4.45 35.26 16.65
CA ASP A 3 -3.59 34.86 17.76
C ASP A 3 -2.21 34.40 17.29
N CYS A 4 -1.26 34.23 18.22
CA CYS A 4 0.12 33.90 17.89
C CYS A 4 0.27 32.51 17.24
N ARG A 5 -0.58 31.54 17.58
CA ARG A 5 -0.51 30.19 17.00
C ARG A 5 -0.97 30.17 15.55
N ALA A 6 -2.08 30.84 15.26
CA ALA A 6 -2.55 31.03 13.90
C ALA A 6 -1.51 31.80 13.09
N PHE A 7 -0.85 32.79 13.70
CA PHE A 7 0.24 33.53 13.07
C PHE A 7 1.42 32.61 12.69
N GLU A 8 1.91 31.78 13.63
CA GLU A 8 3.01 30.85 13.39
C GLU A 8 2.75 29.90 12.21
N SER A 9 1.52 29.39 12.08
CA SER A 9 1.16 28.50 10.95
C SER A 9 1.23 29.17 9.58
N LEU A 10 1.15 30.50 9.51
CA LEU A 10 1.11 31.26 8.25
C LEU A 10 2.48 31.86 7.86
N ILE A 11 3.54 31.66 8.66
CA ILE A 11 4.86 32.24 8.37
C ILE A 11 5.43 31.72 7.05
N SER A 12 5.29 30.43 6.76
CA SER A 12 5.78 29.84 5.51
C SER A 12 5.07 30.43 4.29
N GLU A 13 3.73 30.50 4.33
CA GLU A 13 2.92 31.10 3.26
C GLU A 13 3.22 32.60 3.07
N TYR A 14 3.52 33.32 4.16
CA TYR A 14 3.94 34.71 4.12
C TYR A 14 5.30 34.87 3.41
N LEU A 15 6.29 34.04 3.76
CA LEU A 15 7.62 34.08 3.15
C LEU A 15 7.62 33.64 1.68
N GLU A 16 6.73 32.72 1.31
CA GLU A 16 6.52 32.26 -0.06
C GLU A 16 5.64 33.21 -0.89
N GLY A 17 4.99 34.20 -0.25
CA GLY A 17 4.11 35.16 -0.91
C GLY A 17 2.78 34.57 -1.39
N THR A 18 2.31 33.49 -0.75
CA THR A 18 1.12 32.72 -1.16
C THR A 18 -0.12 33.01 -0.31
N LEU A 19 -0.03 33.92 0.67
CA LEU A 19 -1.17 34.32 1.51
C LEU A 19 -2.28 35.00 0.69
N SER A 20 -3.53 34.71 1.08
CA SER A 20 -4.69 35.48 0.60
C SER A 20 -4.64 36.92 1.11
N GLU A 21 -5.27 37.85 0.39
CA GLU A 21 -5.29 39.28 0.74
C GLU A 21 -5.87 39.52 2.14
N GLU A 22 -6.94 38.82 2.48
CA GLU A 22 -7.57 38.86 3.81
C GLU A 22 -6.61 38.36 4.89
N ALA A 23 -5.96 37.21 4.67
CA ALA A 23 -5.00 36.63 5.63
C ALA A 23 -3.75 37.51 5.78
N ALA A 24 -3.24 38.08 4.69
CA ALA A 24 -2.10 39.00 4.71
C ALA A 24 -2.40 40.26 5.53
N SER A 25 -3.62 40.81 5.40
CA SER A 25 -4.03 41.98 6.20
C SER A 25 -4.07 41.68 7.70
N ALA A 26 -4.62 40.53 8.09
CA ALA A 26 -4.68 40.08 9.49
C ALA A 26 -3.29 39.74 10.04
N PHE A 27 -2.45 39.10 9.23
CA PHE A 27 -1.07 38.74 9.56
C PHE A 27 -0.22 39.99 9.79
N MET A 28 -0.30 40.99 8.89
CA MET A 28 0.38 42.27 9.06
C MET A 28 -0.10 43.02 10.31
N ALA A 29 -1.41 43.07 10.55
CA ALA A 29 -1.96 43.71 11.76
C ALA A 29 -1.43 43.05 13.05
N HIS A 30 -1.25 41.73 13.06
CA HIS A 30 -0.65 41.02 14.18
C HIS A 30 0.86 41.29 14.29
N LEU A 31 1.60 41.27 13.17
CA LEU A 31 3.03 41.58 13.12
C LEU A 31 3.35 43.00 13.65
N PHE A 32 2.47 43.97 13.39
CA PHE A 32 2.61 45.33 13.90
C PHE A 32 2.32 45.46 15.40
N SER A 33 1.43 44.62 15.95
CA SER A 33 0.97 44.70 17.34
C SER A 33 1.71 43.77 18.31
N CYS A 34 2.32 42.68 17.82
CA CYS A 34 3.01 41.68 18.65
C CYS A 34 4.53 41.67 18.40
N SER A 35 5.31 42.12 19.39
CA SER A 35 6.78 42.15 19.31
C SER A 35 7.42 40.76 19.26
N ALA A 36 6.84 39.78 19.97
CA ALA A 36 7.35 38.41 19.98
C ALA A 36 7.24 37.74 18.60
N CYS A 37 6.08 37.87 17.95
CA CYS A 37 5.86 37.34 16.60
C CYS A 37 6.70 38.05 15.54
N ARG A 38 7.02 39.34 15.74
CA ARG A 38 7.96 40.06 14.88
C ARG A 38 9.36 39.50 14.98
N ALA A 39 9.87 39.32 16.20
CA ALA A 39 11.17 38.71 16.42
C ALA A 39 11.27 37.32 15.77
N LEU A 40 10.21 36.50 15.90
CA LEU A 40 10.15 35.18 15.25
C LEU A 40 10.26 35.27 13.71
N VAL A 41 9.55 36.19 13.07
CA VAL A 41 9.65 36.36 11.60
C VAL A 41 11.03 36.84 11.18
N ASP A 42 11.65 37.72 11.97
CA ASP A 42 13.02 38.18 11.71
C ASP A 42 14.03 37.02 11.86
N ASP A 43 13.90 36.18 12.88
CA ASP A 43 14.72 34.98 13.09
C ASP A 43 14.57 33.98 11.93
N VAL A 44 13.34 33.70 11.51
CA VAL A 44 13.06 32.76 10.39
C VAL A 44 13.60 33.34 9.07
N ARG A 45 13.45 34.65 8.83
CA ARG A 45 14.02 35.30 7.64
C ARG A 45 15.55 35.27 7.66
N ALA A 46 16.17 35.51 8.80
CA ALA A 46 17.62 35.42 8.96
C ALA A 46 18.12 33.99 8.69
N ALA A 47 17.44 32.98 9.25
CA ALA A 47 17.74 31.57 8.97
C ALA A 47 17.58 31.22 7.49
N TRP A 48 16.54 31.74 6.83
CA TRP A 48 16.32 31.51 5.40
C TRP A 48 17.40 32.15 4.53
N GLU A 49 17.84 33.36 4.85
CA GLU A 49 18.93 34.03 4.13
C GLU A 49 20.27 33.29 4.33
N LEU A 50 20.54 32.81 5.55
CA LEU A 50 21.69 31.95 5.82
C LEU A 50 21.65 30.68 4.95
N CYS A 51 20.51 30.00 4.87
CA CYS A 51 20.34 28.84 3.99
C CYS A 51 20.57 29.18 2.51
N ARG A 52 20.14 30.36 2.04
CA ARG A 52 20.39 30.83 0.66
C ARG A 52 21.85 31.17 0.39
N SER A 53 22.59 31.59 1.42
CA SER A 53 24.02 31.90 1.32
C SER A 53 24.92 30.66 1.29
N LEU A 54 24.36 29.48 1.61
CA LEU A 54 25.09 28.23 1.50
C LEU A 54 25.35 27.93 0.03
N GLU A 55 26.57 27.48 -0.27
CA GLU A 55 26.93 27.01 -1.59
C GLU A 55 26.04 25.80 -1.95
N GLU A 56 25.52 25.80 -3.17
CA GLU A 56 24.70 24.71 -3.67
C GLU A 56 25.61 23.48 -3.88
N VAL A 57 25.54 22.54 -2.94
CA VAL A 57 26.35 21.31 -3.00
C VAL A 57 25.69 20.34 -3.98
N GLU A 58 26.41 19.94 -5.02
CA GLU A 58 25.96 18.83 -5.86
C GLU A 58 25.78 17.58 -4.99
N PRO A 59 24.58 16.98 -4.95
CA PRO A 59 24.37 15.77 -4.18
C PRO A 59 25.29 14.67 -4.70
N SER A 60 25.75 13.79 -3.80
CA SER A 60 26.53 12.63 -4.23
C SER A 60 25.77 11.86 -5.32
N PRO A 61 26.44 11.36 -6.36
CA PRO A 61 25.77 10.67 -7.45
C PRO A 61 25.04 9.39 -6.96
N ASP A 62 25.41 8.87 -5.80
CA ASP A 62 24.77 7.72 -5.14
C ASP A 62 23.54 8.06 -4.30
N LEU A 63 23.25 9.35 -4.07
CA LEU A 63 22.23 9.78 -3.11
C LEU A 63 20.86 9.23 -3.50
N SER A 64 20.50 9.36 -4.77
CA SER A 64 19.22 8.88 -5.31
C SER A 64 19.06 7.37 -5.14
N GLU A 65 20.14 6.62 -5.35
CA GLU A 65 20.12 5.17 -5.20
C GLU A 65 20.00 4.76 -3.73
N ARG A 66 20.78 5.39 -2.84
CA ARG A 66 20.70 5.16 -1.40
C ARG A 66 19.33 5.51 -0.84
N LEU A 67 18.75 6.62 -1.27
CA LEU A 67 17.44 7.07 -0.82
C LEU A 67 16.33 6.14 -1.33
N SER A 68 16.41 5.71 -2.59
CA SER A 68 15.54 4.66 -3.15
C SER A 68 15.61 3.36 -2.34
N LEU A 69 16.82 2.91 -1.98
CA LEU A 69 17.01 1.71 -1.16
C LEU A 69 16.37 1.86 0.22
N ILE A 70 16.60 3.00 0.89
CA ILE A 70 16.03 3.30 2.21
C ILE A 70 14.50 3.33 2.13
N LEU A 71 13.93 4.03 1.15
CA LEU A 71 12.49 4.15 0.99
C LEU A 71 11.84 2.79 0.70
N ARG A 72 12.45 1.97 -0.17
CA ARG A 72 11.97 0.61 -0.44
C ARG A 72 12.05 -0.29 0.79
N GLY A 73 13.14 -0.20 1.56
CA GLY A 73 13.29 -0.95 2.81
C GLY A 73 12.27 -0.52 3.87
N ALA A 74 12.00 0.79 3.97
CA ALA A 74 11.01 1.36 4.90
C ALA A 74 9.55 1.06 4.49
N ALA A 75 9.30 0.76 3.22
CA ALA A 75 7.96 0.40 2.74
C ALA A 75 7.46 -0.94 3.33
N MET A 76 8.37 -1.80 3.78
CA MET A 76 8.07 -3.07 4.46
C MET A 76 8.25 -2.92 5.98
N SER A 77 7.30 -3.45 6.76
CA SER A 77 7.43 -3.52 8.23
C SER A 77 8.24 -4.75 8.66
N CYS A 78 8.85 -4.68 9.85
CA CYS A 78 9.59 -5.81 10.42
C CYS A 78 8.70 -7.05 10.63
N GLU A 79 7.41 -6.85 10.94
CA GLU A 79 6.44 -7.93 11.09
C GLU A 79 6.22 -8.68 9.76
N ALA A 80 5.99 -7.94 8.68
CA ALA A 80 5.82 -8.51 7.35
C ALA A 80 7.09 -9.19 6.85
N PHE A 81 8.26 -8.64 7.17
CA PHE A 81 9.53 -9.31 6.91
C PHE A 81 9.57 -10.69 7.56
N GLY A 82 9.18 -10.80 8.84
CA GLY A 82 9.15 -12.06 9.58
C GLY A 82 8.25 -13.13 8.94
N GLU A 83 7.09 -12.74 8.42
CA GLU A 83 6.18 -13.65 7.71
C GLU A 83 6.81 -14.22 6.41
N LEU A 84 7.67 -13.46 5.75
CA LEU A 84 8.30 -13.83 4.49
C LEU A 84 9.57 -14.68 4.66
N ILE A 85 10.11 -14.82 5.88
CA ILE A 85 11.35 -15.59 6.11
C ILE A 85 11.20 -17.04 5.64
N SER A 86 10.10 -17.72 5.99
CA SER A 86 9.89 -19.11 5.51
C SER A 86 9.84 -19.15 3.99
N HIS A 87 9.06 -18.25 3.37
CA HIS A 87 8.91 -18.21 1.92
C HIS A 87 10.24 -17.93 1.20
N TYR A 88 11.14 -17.16 1.82
CA TYR A 88 12.49 -16.93 1.33
C TYR A 88 13.31 -18.24 1.28
N PHE A 89 13.33 -19.00 2.37
CA PHE A 89 14.05 -20.29 2.42
C PHE A 89 13.40 -21.37 1.54
N ASP A 90 12.07 -21.32 1.39
CA ASP A 90 11.32 -22.23 0.52
C ASP A 90 11.47 -21.86 -0.97
N GLY A 91 12.03 -20.68 -1.29
CA GLY A 91 12.22 -20.21 -2.66
C GLY A 91 10.92 -19.84 -3.38
N VAL A 92 9.85 -19.50 -2.64
CA VAL A 92 8.51 -19.24 -3.17
C VAL A 92 8.12 -17.76 -3.22
N LEU A 93 9.07 -16.85 -2.93
CA LEU A 93 8.85 -15.42 -3.05
C LEU A 93 8.65 -14.99 -4.50
N THR A 94 7.69 -14.10 -4.73
CA THR A 94 7.60 -13.37 -5.99
C THR A 94 8.77 -12.39 -6.14
N ALA A 95 9.08 -11.97 -7.37
CA ALA A 95 10.16 -11.02 -7.63
C ALA A 95 10.01 -9.70 -6.85
N ALA A 96 8.77 -9.20 -6.72
CA ALA A 96 8.49 -7.97 -5.97
C ALA A 96 8.73 -8.15 -4.46
N GLU A 97 8.29 -9.27 -3.89
CA GLU A 97 8.52 -9.59 -2.47
C GLU A 97 10.02 -9.76 -2.19
N TYR A 98 10.74 -10.45 -3.07
CA TYR A 98 12.18 -10.64 -2.94
C TYR A 98 12.94 -9.31 -2.89
N HIS A 99 12.62 -8.36 -3.79
CA HIS A 99 13.28 -7.06 -3.79
C HIS A 99 12.97 -6.22 -2.54
N LEU A 100 11.74 -6.25 -2.04
CA LEU A 100 11.40 -5.55 -0.80
C LEU A 100 12.07 -6.21 0.42
N PHE A 101 12.11 -7.54 0.44
CA PHE A 101 12.77 -8.34 1.48
C PHE A 101 14.28 -8.05 1.53
N GLU A 102 14.96 -8.04 0.38
CA GLU A 102 16.37 -7.65 0.29
C GLU A 102 16.60 -6.20 0.73
N ALA A 103 15.78 -5.26 0.24
CA ALA A 103 15.90 -3.85 0.59
C ALA A 103 15.75 -3.64 2.11
N HIS A 104 14.77 -4.30 2.73
CA HIS A 104 14.57 -4.26 4.18
C HIS A 104 15.76 -4.85 4.93
N THR A 105 16.32 -5.98 4.47
CA THR A 105 17.49 -6.62 5.08
C THR A 105 18.74 -5.73 5.06
N ARG A 106 18.91 -4.93 4.00
CA ARG A 106 20.05 -3.99 3.90
C ARG A 106 19.94 -2.84 4.90
N VAL A 107 18.73 -2.35 5.16
CA VAL A 107 18.48 -1.15 5.98
C VAL A 107 18.25 -1.50 7.46
N CYS A 108 17.56 -2.60 7.76
CA CYS A 108 17.18 -2.99 9.12
C CYS A 108 18.17 -3.99 9.71
N ALA A 109 19.06 -3.50 10.60
CA ALA A 109 20.07 -4.34 11.24
C ALA A 109 19.46 -5.49 12.08
N ARG A 110 18.31 -5.26 12.74
CA ARG A 110 17.63 -6.28 13.54
C ARG A 110 17.13 -7.43 12.67
N CYS A 111 16.42 -7.12 11.58
CA CYS A 111 15.88 -8.13 10.67
C CYS A 111 16.99 -8.89 9.94
N ARG A 112 18.10 -8.21 9.60
CA ARG A 112 19.30 -8.87 9.08
C ARG A 112 19.85 -9.91 10.05
N GLN A 113 20.03 -9.54 11.31
CA GLN A 113 20.49 -10.50 12.32
C GLN A 113 19.55 -11.69 12.45
N THR A 114 18.23 -11.47 12.47
CA THR A 114 17.25 -12.56 12.52
C THR A 114 17.37 -13.50 11.31
N LEU A 115 17.59 -12.95 10.12
CA LEU A 115 17.79 -13.76 8.92
C LEU A 115 19.08 -14.59 9.01
N ASP A 116 20.17 -14.00 9.50
CA ASP A 116 21.45 -14.67 9.69
C ASP A 116 21.34 -15.80 10.73
N ASP A 117 20.61 -15.57 11.82
CA ASP A 117 20.35 -16.57 12.87
C ASP A 117 19.57 -17.77 12.31
N VAL A 118 18.51 -17.52 11.54
CA VAL A 118 17.72 -18.58 10.89
C VAL A 118 18.58 -19.33 9.87
N ALA A 119 19.37 -18.62 9.07
CA ALA A 119 20.29 -19.24 8.11
C ALA A 119 21.34 -20.12 8.80
N ALA A 120 21.85 -19.71 9.97
CA ALA A 120 22.77 -20.50 10.77
C ALA A 120 22.12 -21.78 11.29
N VAL A 121 20.89 -21.70 11.82
CA VAL A 121 20.13 -22.89 12.26
C VAL A 121 19.89 -23.85 11.10
N THR A 122 19.45 -23.35 9.93
CA THR A 122 19.21 -24.18 8.75
C THR A 122 20.47 -24.91 8.28
N ARG A 123 21.64 -24.25 8.37
CA ARG A 123 22.92 -24.88 8.05
C ARG A 123 23.26 -26.00 9.02
N LEU A 124 23.12 -25.76 10.32
CA LEU A 124 23.32 -26.77 11.36
C LEU A 124 22.39 -27.97 11.19
N LEU A 125 21.12 -27.73 10.82
CA LEU A 125 20.17 -28.80 10.51
C LEU A 125 20.58 -29.61 9.28
N GLY A 126 21.17 -28.98 8.27
CA GLY A 126 21.71 -29.66 7.09
C GLY A 126 22.94 -30.53 7.37
N GLU A 127 23.69 -30.23 8.43
CA GLU A 127 24.84 -31.03 8.89
C GLU A 127 24.40 -32.29 9.65
N ILE A 128 23.17 -32.32 10.16
CA ILE A 128 22.57 -33.54 10.72
C ILE A 128 22.38 -34.51 9.55
N GLY A 129 23.27 -35.51 9.48
CA GLY A 129 23.35 -36.44 8.36
C GLY A 129 22.01 -37.06 7.98
N GLN A 130 21.83 -37.32 6.69
CA GLN A 130 20.61 -37.92 6.14
C GLN A 130 20.20 -39.14 6.96
N MET A 131 19.03 -39.04 7.61
CA MET A 131 18.48 -40.15 8.38
C MET A 131 18.07 -41.24 7.38
N THR A 132 18.61 -42.44 7.56
CA THR A 132 18.24 -43.58 6.70
C THR A 132 16.75 -43.85 6.84
N VAL A 133 16.02 -43.76 5.73
CA VAL A 133 14.59 -44.07 5.70
C VAL A 133 14.42 -45.52 6.13
N PRO A 134 13.61 -45.81 7.17
CA PRO A 134 13.37 -47.19 7.60
C PRO A 134 12.84 -48.05 6.45
N GLU A 135 13.35 -49.26 6.32
CA GLU A 135 12.90 -50.20 5.29
C GLU A 135 11.38 -50.44 5.39
N GLY A 136 10.70 -50.41 4.24
CA GLY A 136 9.25 -50.59 4.16
C GLY A 136 8.41 -49.37 4.57
N LEU A 137 9.01 -48.24 4.97
CA LEU A 137 8.28 -46.99 5.21
C LEU A 137 7.52 -46.51 3.96
N PRO A 138 8.11 -46.50 2.74
CA PRO A 138 7.40 -46.07 1.53
C PRO A 138 6.14 -46.90 1.26
N GLU A 139 6.24 -48.24 1.38
CA GLU A 139 5.14 -49.17 1.17
C GLU A 139 4.04 -48.99 2.22
N ARG A 140 4.42 -48.73 3.49
CA ARG A 140 3.47 -48.44 4.57
C ARG A 140 2.73 -47.14 4.33
N ILE A 141 3.43 -46.09 3.89
CA ILE A 141 2.83 -44.80 3.53
C ILE A 141 1.85 -45.01 2.38
N LEU A 142 2.29 -45.63 1.28
CA LEU A 142 1.43 -45.89 0.12
C LEU A 142 0.19 -46.71 0.49
N ARG A 143 0.32 -47.71 1.36
CA ARG A 143 -0.83 -48.51 1.84
C ARG A 143 -1.79 -47.68 2.70
N ALA A 144 -1.26 -46.82 3.58
CA ALA A 144 -2.07 -45.94 4.41
C ALA A 144 -2.81 -44.89 3.57
N THR A 145 -2.15 -44.29 2.58
CA THR A 145 -2.77 -43.24 1.74
C THR A 145 -3.77 -43.82 0.73
N SER A 146 -3.47 -44.99 0.14
CA SER A 146 -4.38 -45.68 -0.80
C SER A 146 -5.64 -46.20 -0.11
N SER A 147 -5.52 -46.74 1.11
CA SER A 147 -6.69 -47.17 1.90
C SER A 147 -7.56 -45.99 2.33
N PHE A 148 -6.95 -44.84 2.66
CA PHE A 148 -7.69 -43.61 2.93
C PHE A 148 -8.47 -43.10 1.71
N GLN A 149 -7.84 -43.05 0.53
CA GLN A 149 -8.52 -42.67 -0.71
C GLN A 149 -9.64 -43.64 -1.09
N ALA A 150 -9.43 -44.94 -0.91
CA ALA A 150 -10.45 -45.96 -1.15
C ALA A 150 -11.66 -45.80 -0.20
N ASN A 151 -11.42 -45.48 1.07
CA ASN A 151 -12.47 -45.21 2.05
C ASN A 151 -13.28 -43.96 1.69
N LEU A 152 -12.65 -42.87 1.27
CA LEU A 152 -13.35 -41.66 0.79
C LEU A 152 -14.21 -41.95 -0.44
N ARG A 153 -13.71 -42.74 -1.42
CA ARG A 153 -14.51 -43.16 -2.58
C ARG A 153 -15.70 -44.04 -2.17
N ARG A 154 -15.49 -44.96 -1.22
CA ARG A 154 -16.53 -45.85 -0.68
C ARG A 154 -17.60 -45.07 0.07
N ASP A 155 -17.23 -44.07 0.87
CA ASP A 155 -18.18 -43.22 1.61
C ASP A 155 -18.97 -42.30 0.66
N ARG A 156 -18.31 -41.74 -0.35
CA ARG A 156 -18.98 -40.99 -1.43
C ARG A 156 -19.95 -41.85 -2.24
N TRP A 157 -19.57 -43.10 -2.54
CA TRP A 157 -20.44 -44.08 -3.20
C TRP A 157 -21.61 -44.51 -2.31
N TRP A 158 -21.39 -44.67 -0.99
CA TRP A 158 -22.45 -44.95 -0.02
C TRP A 158 -23.43 -43.79 0.13
N ARG A 159 -22.94 -42.55 0.16
CA ARG A 159 -23.76 -41.33 0.16
C ARG A 159 -24.59 -41.23 -1.11
N TRP A 160 -23.99 -41.49 -2.28
CA TRP A 160 -24.71 -41.57 -3.54
C TRP A 160 -25.78 -42.68 -3.50
N ARG A 161 -25.45 -43.91 -3.12
CA ARG A 161 -26.45 -45.00 -2.99
C ARG A 161 -27.57 -44.66 -2.02
N ARG A 162 -27.29 -43.99 -0.90
CA ARG A 162 -28.32 -43.51 0.04
C ARG A 162 -29.23 -42.47 -0.59
N GLN A 163 -28.68 -41.52 -1.34
CA GLN A 163 -29.48 -40.53 -2.08
C GLN A 163 -30.35 -41.20 -3.15
N TRP A 164 -29.81 -42.16 -3.91
CA TRP A 164 -30.57 -42.94 -4.90
C TRP A 164 -31.64 -43.84 -4.26
N ALA A 165 -31.36 -44.44 -3.10
CA ALA A 165 -32.33 -45.21 -2.34
C ALA A 165 -33.45 -44.33 -1.78
N ALA A 166 -33.11 -43.15 -1.23
CA ALA A 166 -34.07 -42.14 -0.80
C ALA A 166 -34.92 -41.63 -1.99
N TRP A 167 -34.31 -41.46 -3.16
CA TRP A 167 -35.02 -41.10 -4.39
C TRP A 167 -35.99 -42.20 -4.84
N ARG A 168 -35.58 -43.48 -4.81
CA ARG A 168 -36.45 -44.63 -5.12
C ARG A 168 -37.59 -44.81 -4.11
N LEU A 169 -37.33 -44.61 -2.81
CA LEU A 169 -38.36 -44.67 -1.76
C LEU A 169 -39.31 -43.48 -1.83
N GLY A 170 -38.82 -42.28 -2.11
CA GLY A 170 -39.63 -41.08 -2.34
C GLY A 170 -40.54 -41.23 -3.56
N TRP A 171 -40.05 -41.82 -4.66
CA TRP A 171 -40.87 -42.08 -5.84
C TRP A 171 -41.97 -43.14 -5.60
N ARG A 172 -41.69 -44.15 -4.77
CA ARG A 172 -42.69 -45.15 -4.35
C ARG A 172 -43.79 -44.55 -3.45
N LEU A 173 -43.48 -43.51 -2.67
CA LEU A 173 -44.50 -42.73 -1.95
C LEU A 173 -45.24 -41.75 -2.87
N ALA A 174 -44.57 -41.15 -3.85
CA ALA A 174 -45.17 -40.21 -4.80
C ALA A 174 -46.18 -40.89 -5.78
N LEU A 175 -46.05 -42.20 -6.00
CA LEU A 175 -46.97 -43.01 -6.82
C LEU A 175 -48.20 -43.54 -6.06
N ARG A 176 -48.30 -43.30 -4.74
CA ARG A 176 -49.59 -43.43 -4.06
C ARG A 176 -50.36 -42.14 -4.33
N PRO A 177 -51.49 -42.16 -5.06
CA PRO A 177 -52.28 -40.95 -5.24
C PRO A 177 -52.73 -40.49 -3.85
N PRO A 178 -52.29 -39.33 -3.37
CA PRO A 178 -52.87 -38.81 -2.16
C PRO A 178 -54.28 -38.37 -2.51
N LEU A 179 -55.29 -38.99 -1.89
CA LEU A 179 -56.61 -38.38 -1.72
C LEU A 179 -56.44 -37.19 -0.74
N LEU A 180 -55.61 -36.21 -1.10
CA LEU A 180 -55.42 -34.99 -0.33
C LEU A 180 -56.44 -33.98 -0.86
N PRO A 181 -57.29 -33.43 0.01
CA PRO A 181 -58.29 -32.46 -0.40
C PRO A 181 -57.59 -31.18 -0.93
N ARG A 182 -58.24 -30.52 -1.91
CA ARG A 182 -57.68 -29.44 -2.76
C ARG A 182 -56.91 -28.34 -2.01
N TRP A 183 -57.28 -28.06 -0.77
CA TRP A 183 -56.63 -27.07 0.10
C TRP A 183 -55.20 -27.45 0.51
N ALA A 184 -54.90 -28.73 0.72
CA ALA A 184 -53.55 -29.18 1.09
C ALA A 184 -52.55 -29.02 -0.08
N MET A 185 -53.01 -29.21 -1.32
CA MET A 185 -52.19 -29.05 -2.51
C MET A 185 -51.82 -27.58 -2.75
N ALA A 186 -52.75 -26.66 -2.50
CA ALA A 186 -52.52 -25.21 -2.59
C ALA A 186 -51.46 -24.72 -1.57
N MET A 187 -51.51 -25.22 -0.33
CA MET A 187 -50.53 -24.84 0.71
C MET A 187 -49.11 -25.30 0.34
N ILE A 188 -48.96 -26.50 -0.22
CA ILE A 188 -47.66 -27.03 -0.65
C ILE A 188 -47.10 -26.20 -1.82
N LEU A 189 -47.94 -25.85 -2.80
CA LEU A 189 -47.55 -24.99 -3.91
C LEU A 189 -47.12 -23.59 -3.45
N CYS A 190 -47.85 -22.98 -2.50
CA CYS A 190 -47.47 -21.68 -1.92
C CYS A 190 -46.16 -21.74 -1.10
N LEU A 191 -45.93 -22.82 -0.36
CA LEU A 191 -44.67 -23.02 0.38
C LEU A 191 -43.49 -23.25 -0.57
N ALA A 192 -43.71 -23.99 -1.67
CA ALA A 192 -42.69 -24.23 -2.67
C ALA A 192 -42.33 -22.95 -3.44
N THR A 193 -43.31 -22.12 -3.82
CA THR A 193 -43.05 -20.84 -4.50
C THR A 193 -42.39 -19.82 -3.57
N SER A 194 -42.80 -19.75 -2.30
CA SER A 194 -42.15 -18.93 -1.28
C SER A 194 -40.69 -19.34 -1.02
N GLY A 195 -40.41 -20.64 -0.95
CA GLY A 195 -39.06 -21.17 -0.78
C GLY A 195 -38.12 -20.85 -1.94
N VAL A 196 -38.62 -20.90 -3.19
CA VAL A 196 -37.84 -20.54 -4.39
C VAL A 196 -37.52 -19.05 -4.42
N VAL A 197 -38.41 -18.18 -3.94
CA VAL A 197 -38.17 -16.72 -3.83
C VAL A 197 -37.17 -16.42 -2.72
N LEU A 198 -37.25 -17.10 -1.57
CA LEU A 198 -36.28 -16.95 -0.47
C LEU A 198 -34.87 -17.46 -0.84
N LEU A 199 -34.77 -18.49 -1.67
CA LEU A 199 -33.49 -19.03 -2.17
C LEU A 199 -32.88 -18.23 -3.34
N ASN A 200 -33.69 -17.43 -4.07
CA ASN A 200 -33.24 -16.57 -5.17
C ASN A 200 -33.09 -15.09 -4.78
N LEU A 201 -33.45 -14.70 -3.54
CA LEU A 201 -33.02 -13.41 -3.02
C LEU A 201 -31.49 -13.43 -2.99
N PRO A 202 -30.82 -12.46 -3.64
CA PRO A 202 -29.37 -12.35 -3.60
C PRO A 202 -28.97 -11.95 -2.19
N VAL A 203 -28.83 -12.93 -1.31
CA VAL A 203 -28.04 -12.79 -0.09
C VAL A 203 -26.63 -12.57 -0.60
N GLY A 204 -26.27 -11.29 -0.73
CA GLY A 204 -24.91 -10.83 -0.96
C GLY A 204 -24.04 -11.34 0.18
N ARG A 205 -23.63 -12.59 0.08
CA ARG A 205 -22.59 -13.19 0.89
C ARG A 205 -21.32 -12.47 0.43
N ARG A 206 -21.05 -11.32 1.06
CA ARG A 206 -19.69 -10.80 1.16
C ARG A 206 -18.90 -11.89 1.84
N GLU A 207 -18.33 -12.80 1.06
CA GLU A 207 -17.14 -13.51 1.49
C GLU A 207 -16.11 -12.43 1.77
N VAL A 208 -16.02 -12.07 3.05
CA VAL A 208 -14.83 -11.44 3.59
C VAL A 208 -13.77 -12.52 3.55
N VAL A 209 -13.17 -12.70 2.38
CA VAL A 209 -11.86 -13.34 2.27
C VAL A 209 -10.96 -12.50 3.17
N PRO A 210 -10.34 -13.05 4.22
CA PRO A 210 -9.37 -12.29 5.00
C PRO A 210 -8.26 -11.87 4.02
N ARG A 211 -8.22 -10.58 3.70
CA ARG A 211 -7.17 -10.03 2.84
C ARG A 211 -5.84 -10.39 3.50
N SER A 212 -4.98 -11.07 2.76
CA SER A 212 -3.64 -11.36 3.28
C SER A 212 -2.96 -10.04 3.65
N PRO A 213 -2.15 -10.01 4.71
CA PRO A 213 -1.34 -8.84 5.04
C PRO A 213 -0.51 -8.35 3.83
N ILE A 214 -0.15 -9.25 2.91
CA ILE A 214 0.53 -8.98 1.62
C ILE A 214 -0.30 -8.06 0.71
N ALA A 215 -1.63 -8.28 0.59
CA ALA A 215 -2.49 -7.39 -0.20
C ALA A 215 -2.52 -5.96 0.38
N ARG A 216 -2.46 -5.83 1.71
CA ARG A 216 -2.41 -4.51 2.38
C ARG A 216 -1.06 -3.81 2.17
N LEU A 217 0.04 -4.56 2.12
CA LEU A 217 1.35 -4.03 1.76
C LEU A 217 1.40 -3.58 0.32
N PHE A 218 0.88 -4.37 -0.62
CA PHE A 218 0.86 -4.00 -2.02
C PHE A 218 0.02 -2.74 -2.26
N ASP A 219 -1.15 -2.63 -1.62
CA ASP A 219 -1.98 -1.41 -1.64
C ASP A 219 -1.25 -0.20 -1.03
N ARG A 220 -0.47 -0.39 0.04
CA ARG A 220 0.31 0.69 0.67
C ARG A 220 1.49 1.13 -0.18
N VAL A 221 2.22 0.18 -0.78
CA VAL A 221 3.35 0.45 -1.68
C VAL A 221 2.86 1.11 -2.97
N SER A 222 1.75 0.67 -3.54
CA SER A 222 1.15 1.30 -4.72
C SER A 222 0.59 2.69 -4.39
N GLY A 223 0.01 2.89 -3.20
CA GLY A 223 -0.37 4.21 -2.69
C GLY A 223 0.82 5.16 -2.56
N MET A 224 1.92 4.73 -1.92
CA MET A 224 3.15 5.54 -1.77
C MET A 224 3.81 5.84 -3.12
N ARG A 225 3.77 4.90 -4.07
CA ARG A 225 4.30 5.12 -5.43
C ARG A 225 3.48 6.17 -6.18
N ALA A 226 2.15 6.08 -6.13
CA ALA A 226 1.27 7.07 -6.75
C ALA A 226 1.40 8.46 -6.08
N GLU A 227 1.69 8.51 -4.78
CA GLU A 227 1.97 9.75 -4.07
C GLU A 227 3.34 10.33 -4.43
N GLY A 228 4.37 9.49 -4.57
CA GLY A 228 5.68 9.88 -5.08
C GLY A 228 5.64 10.40 -6.52
N GLU A 229 4.89 9.73 -7.41
CA GLU A 229 4.68 10.20 -8.79
C GLU A 229 3.98 11.56 -8.82
N ARG A 230 2.98 11.80 -7.96
CA ARG A 230 2.34 13.11 -7.80
C ARG A 230 3.28 14.19 -7.25
N MET A 231 4.16 13.84 -6.31
CA MET A 231 5.19 14.76 -5.79
C MET A 231 6.21 15.13 -6.86
N VAL A 232 6.68 14.17 -7.65
CA VAL A 232 7.62 14.42 -8.75
C VAL A 232 6.97 15.32 -9.79
N GLU A 233 5.72 15.05 -10.16
CA GLU A 233 4.97 15.88 -11.11
C GLU A 233 4.75 17.31 -10.57
N HIS A 234 4.54 17.47 -9.26
CA HIS A 234 4.45 18.78 -8.60
C HIS A 234 5.78 19.53 -8.62
N LEU A 235 6.90 18.83 -8.35
CA LEU A 235 8.25 19.41 -8.41
C LEU A 235 8.65 19.81 -9.83
N GLU A 236 8.29 19.01 -10.84
CA GLU A 236 8.52 19.36 -12.24
C GLU A 236 7.71 20.57 -12.66
N ARG A 237 6.44 20.68 -12.21
CA ARG A 237 5.60 21.87 -12.42
C ARG A 237 6.20 23.11 -11.77
N TRP A 238 6.66 22.98 -10.53
CA TRP A 238 7.31 24.07 -9.81
C TRP A 238 8.60 24.51 -10.50
N ARG A 239 9.43 23.55 -10.97
CA ARG A 239 10.64 23.83 -11.75
C ARG A 239 10.34 24.57 -13.05
N ALA A 240 9.26 24.19 -13.75
CA ALA A 240 8.82 24.86 -14.97
C ALA A 240 8.40 26.32 -14.69
N HIS A 241 7.57 26.54 -13.65
CA HIS A 241 7.18 27.88 -13.22
C HIS A 241 8.39 28.75 -12.79
N ALA A 242 9.33 28.18 -12.04
CA ALA A 242 10.55 28.88 -11.66
C ALA A 242 11.41 29.26 -12.88
N SER A 243 11.52 28.37 -13.86
CA SER A 243 12.23 28.64 -15.13
C SER A 243 11.57 29.77 -15.93
N ASP A 244 10.25 29.74 -16.10
CA ASP A 244 9.50 30.78 -16.82
C ASP A 244 9.61 32.13 -16.12
N PHE A 245 9.51 32.15 -14.79
CA PHE A 245 9.68 33.36 -13.99
C PHE A 245 11.09 33.94 -14.16
N LEU A 246 12.14 33.11 -14.12
CA LEU A 246 13.52 33.55 -14.35
C LEU A 246 13.75 34.05 -15.78
N GLN A 247 13.05 33.52 -16.80
CA GLN A 247 13.12 34.05 -18.16
C GLN A 247 12.51 35.45 -18.28
N VAL A 248 11.36 35.69 -17.64
CA VAL A 248 10.71 37.01 -17.63
C VAL A 248 11.64 38.06 -16.99
N PHE A 249 12.29 37.72 -15.88
CA PHE A 249 13.27 38.61 -15.24
C PHE A 249 14.52 38.86 -16.11
N ARG A 250 14.97 37.85 -16.88
CA ARG A 250 16.09 37.99 -17.81
C ARG A 250 15.74 38.91 -19.00
N ILE A 251 14.50 38.88 -19.47
CA ILE A 251 14.01 39.78 -20.53
C ILE A 251 13.88 41.22 -20.01
N GLY A 252 13.37 41.42 -18.80
CA GLY A 252 13.29 42.73 -18.14
C GLY A 252 14.66 43.38 -17.88
N ARG A 253 15.70 42.58 -17.61
CA ARG A 253 17.07 43.09 -17.48
C ARG A 253 17.69 43.52 -18.82
N ARG A 254 17.32 42.88 -19.93
CA ARG A 254 17.80 43.23 -21.29
C ARG A 254 17.12 44.50 -21.84
N SER A 255 15.85 44.75 -21.52
CA SER A 255 15.18 45.99 -21.90
C SER A 255 15.67 47.21 -21.11
N ALA A 256 16.10 47.02 -19.85
CA ALA A 256 16.69 48.08 -19.02
C ALA A 256 18.13 48.47 -19.42
N THR A 257 18.81 47.66 -20.24
CA THR A 257 20.21 47.88 -20.66
C THR A 257 20.36 48.35 -22.12
N SER A 258 19.26 48.75 -22.78
CA SER A 258 19.34 49.38 -24.10
C SER A 258 19.88 50.82 -23.98
N PRO A 259 20.99 51.18 -24.63
CA PRO A 259 21.59 52.51 -24.51
C PRO A 259 20.73 53.57 -25.24
N ALA A 260 20.54 54.71 -24.57
CA ALA A 260 19.76 55.85 -25.07
C ALA A 260 20.29 56.41 -26.42
N PRO A 261 19.43 56.87 -27.33
CA PRO A 261 19.87 57.42 -28.62
C PRO A 261 20.60 58.75 -28.43
N ALA A 262 21.78 58.85 -29.07
CA ALA A 262 22.65 60.02 -29.05
C ALA A 262 21.92 61.28 -29.56
N LYS A 263 21.88 62.33 -28.73
CA LYS A 263 21.46 63.68 -29.12
C LYS A 263 22.43 64.19 -30.19
N LYS A 264 21.93 64.43 -31.40
CA LYS A 264 22.64 65.17 -32.45
C LYS A 264 22.70 66.65 -32.07
N SER A 265 23.91 67.16 -31.93
CA SER A 265 24.22 68.58 -31.83
C SER A 265 24.36 69.21 -33.22
N SER A 266 24.08 70.52 -33.25
CA SER A 266 24.60 71.53 -34.19
C SER A 266 23.72 71.94 -35.38
N PRO A 267 23.91 73.16 -35.93
CA PRO A 267 24.83 74.23 -35.52
C PRO A 267 24.14 75.44 -34.86
#